data_AF-A0A7W2D4D6-F1
#
_entry.id   AF-A0A7W2D4D6-F1
#
_cell.length_a   1.000
_cell.length_b   1.000
_cell.length_c   1.000
_cell.angle_alpha   90.00
_cell.angle_beta   90.00
_cell.angle_gamma   90.00
#
_symmetry.space_group_name_H-M   'P 1'
#
loop_
_entity.id
_entity.type
_entity.pdbx_description
1 polymer ?
#
loop_
_entity_poly.entity_id
_entity_poly.type
_entity_poly.pdbx_seq_one_letter_code
_entity_poly.pdbx_strand_id
1 'polypeptide(L)'
;MLTIHVAEASPDLAVAVEGNSIVAVGAPEELAAARPGARVRRWPGILMPGLLNPYGPELLEQTYHPDPREAGELGSEPLTGPAAQAVFGADEARRGASARRGVQRMLAHGTVAVAGQLRNRAVLDAVRRAGLATAGRTEPQPGVPALDPWATGRPVVWMPGPAVGGSARFAVFDARDEAELAELGGGTCVATVIGGRLVYRRR
;
A
#
# COMPACT_ATOMS: atom_id res chain seq x y z
N MET A 1 9.38 -19.72 -3.63
CA MET A 1 10.62 -19.39 -2.88
C MET A 1 10.21 -18.82 -1.54
N LEU A 2 10.52 -19.55 -0.47
CA LEU A 2 10.32 -19.11 0.91
C LEU A 2 11.18 -17.88 1.22
N THR A 3 10.56 -16.81 1.70
CA THR A 3 11.24 -15.56 2.07
C THR A 3 10.86 -15.16 3.50
N ILE A 4 11.85 -14.86 4.33
CA ILE A 4 11.66 -14.31 5.68
C ILE A 4 11.89 -12.80 5.62
N HIS A 5 10.91 -12.04 6.07
CA HIS A 5 11.01 -10.59 6.25
C HIS A 5 11.30 -10.30 7.72
N VAL A 6 12.37 -9.55 7.97
CA VAL A 6 12.78 -9.08 9.30
C VAL A 6 12.96 -7.56 9.24
N ALA A 7 12.58 -6.86 10.31
CA ALA A 7 12.74 -5.42 10.41
C ALA A 7 13.50 -5.07 11.71
N GLU A 8 14.40 -4.10 11.66
CA GLU A 8 15.33 -3.78 12.75
C GLU A 8 14.63 -3.37 14.05
N ALA A 9 13.52 -2.64 13.96
CA ALA A 9 12.67 -2.23 15.08
C ALA A 9 11.54 -3.24 15.37
N SER A 10 11.70 -4.50 14.95
CA SER A 10 10.76 -5.60 15.22
C SER A 10 11.52 -6.84 15.70
N PRO A 11 12.23 -6.75 16.85
CA PRO A 11 13.15 -7.80 17.31
C PRO A 11 12.44 -9.14 17.59
N ASP A 12 11.16 -9.11 17.94
CA ASP A 12 10.37 -10.31 18.26
C ASP A 12 9.46 -10.75 17.09
N LEU A 13 9.53 -10.05 15.94
CA LEU A 13 8.62 -10.27 14.82
C LEU A 13 9.36 -10.38 13.48
N ALA A 14 9.29 -11.58 12.91
CA ALA A 14 9.60 -11.87 11.53
C ALA A 14 8.43 -12.61 10.86
N VAL A 15 8.31 -12.45 9.55
CA VAL A 15 7.24 -13.07 8.76
C VAL A 15 7.84 -13.93 7.66
N ALA A 16 7.59 -15.23 7.71
CA ALA A 16 7.97 -16.16 6.65
C ALA A 16 6.83 -16.32 5.65
N VAL A 17 7.13 -16.09 4.38
CA VAL A 17 6.15 -16.08 3.29
C VAL A 17 6.53 -17.11 2.23
N GLU A 18 5.55 -17.91 1.82
CA GLU A 18 5.65 -18.81 0.68
C GLU A 18 4.44 -18.66 -0.23
N GLY A 19 4.69 -18.41 -1.51
CA GLY A 19 3.62 -18.09 -2.46
C GLY A 19 2.86 -16.83 -2.02
N ASN A 20 1.55 -16.94 -1.85
CA ASN A 20 0.67 -15.86 -1.41
C ASN A 20 0.37 -15.86 0.10
N SER A 21 0.93 -16.80 0.86
CA SER A 21 0.55 -17.07 2.24
C SER A 21 1.70 -16.91 3.21
N ILE A 22 1.33 -16.56 4.45
CA ILE A 22 2.24 -16.54 5.59
C ILE A 22 2.31 -17.95 6.15
N VAL A 23 3.51 -18.51 6.22
CA VAL A 23 3.74 -19.89 6.67
C VAL A 23 4.35 -19.96 8.08
N ALA A 24 4.90 -18.84 8.57
CA ALA A 24 5.35 -18.71 9.96
C ALA A 24 5.42 -17.23 10.37
N VAL A 25 5.22 -17.00 11.67
CA VAL A 25 5.43 -15.71 12.35
C VAL A 25 6.11 -16.02 13.68
N GLY A 26 7.09 -15.21 14.09
CA GLY A 26 7.80 -15.38 15.35
C GLY A 26 9.13 -14.64 15.36
N ALA A 27 10.01 -14.96 16.30
CA ALA A 27 11.30 -14.30 16.43
C ALA A 27 12.18 -14.53 15.18
N PRO A 28 12.91 -13.51 14.69
CA PRO A 28 13.76 -13.59 13.50
C PRO A 28 14.77 -14.73 13.52
N GLU A 29 15.46 -14.92 14.64
CA GLU A 29 16.52 -15.94 14.77
C GLU A 29 15.94 -17.36 14.74
N GLU A 30 14.84 -17.59 15.46
CA GLU A 30 14.13 -18.87 15.47
C GLU A 30 13.60 -19.23 14.07
N LEU A 31 13.00 -18.26 13.38
CA LEU A 31 12.47 -18.45 12.04
C LEU A 31 13.57 -18.78 11.04
N ALA A 32 14.71 -18.09 11.12
CA ALA A 32 15.86 -18.33 10.25
C ALA A 32 16.51 -19.69 10.53
N ALA A 33 16.70 -20.05 11.80
CA ALA A 33 17.28 -21.34 12.21
C ALA A 33 16.41 -22.53 11.76
N ALA A 34 15.08 -22.41 11.89
CA ALA A 34 14.14 -23.44 11.44
C ALA A 34 14.05 -23.54 9.90
N ARG A 35 14.55 -22.56 9.15
CA ARG A 35 14.41 -22.45 7.68
C ARG A 35 15.72 -21.98 7.02
N PRO A 36 16.81 -22.77 7.11
CA PRO A 36 18.15 -22.33 6.68
C PRO A 36 18.25 -22.02 5.18
N GLY A 37 17.38 -22.59 4.35
CA GLY A 37 17.31 -22.30 2.91
C GLY A 37 16.41 -21.11 2.53
N ALA A 38 15.74 -20.48 3.50
CA ALA A 38 14.87 -19.34 3.22
C ALA A 38 15.69 -18.10 2.88
N ARG A 39 15.21 -17.34 1.90
CA ARG A 39 15.81 -16.04 1.62
C ARG A 39 15.44 -15.06 2.72
N VAL A 40 16.43 -14.46 3.39
CA VAL A 40 16.20 -13.42 4.39
C VAL A 40 16.26 -12.03 3.75
N ARG A 41 15.23 -11.23 3.98
CA ARG A 41 15.18 -9.80 3.64
C ARG A 41 15.15 -8.99 4.92
N ARG A 42 16.16 -8.14 5.09
CA ARG A 42 16.29 -7.20 6.21
C ARG A 42 15.82 -5.82 5.77
N TRP A 43 15.07 -5.16 6.64
CA TRP A 43 14.52 -3.83 6.41
C TRP A 43 14.83 -2.93 7.62
N PRO A 44 15.03 -1.63 7.42
CA PRO A 44 15.05 -0.69 8.53
C PRO A 44 13.65 -0.55 9.14
N GLY A 45 13.59 -0.08 10.38
CA GLY A 45 12.35 0.28 11.07
C GLY A 45 11.44 -0.90 11.42
N ILE A 46 10.12 -0.66 11.42
CA ILE A 46 9.11 -1.54 12.03
C ILE A 46 8.24 -2.26 10.98
N LEU A 47 8.01 -3.56 11.17
CA LEU A 47 7.09 -4.36 10.35
C LEU A 47 5.68 -4.27 10.95
N MET A 48 4.74 -3.79 10.14
CA MET A 48 3.35 -3.56 10.55
C MET A 48 2.36 -4.27 9.61
N PRO A 49 1.11 -4.51 10.05
CA PRO A 49 0.04 -4.82 9.12
C PRO A 49 -0.04 -3.77 8.00
N GLY A 50 -0.51 -4.15 6.82
CA GLY A 50 -0.69 -3.15 5.77
C GLY A 50 -1.92 -2.27 6.03
N LEU A 51 -1.99 -1.12 5.38
CA LEU A 51 -3.07 -0.14 5.58
C LEU A 51 -4.21 -0.29 4.57
N LEU A 52 -5.41 0.04 5.04
CA LEU A 52 -6.55 0.32 4.18
C LEU A 52 -6.65 1.83 3.95
N ASN A 53 -6.70 2.24 2.69
CA ASN A 53 -7.05 3.62 2.33
C ASN A 53 -8.57 3.71 2.06
N PRO A 54 -9.32 4.54 2.81
CA PRO A 54 -10.78 4.55 2.71
C PRO A 54 -11.33 5.33 1.51
N TYR A 55 -10.48 5.96 0.69
CA TYR A 55 -10.87 6.86 -0.39
C TYR A 55 -10.55 6.31 -1.80
N GLY A 56 -10.83 5.03 -2.03
CA GLY A 56 -10.55 4.36 -3.30
C GLY A 56 -11.12 5.10 -4.51
N PRO A 57 -12.44 5.38 -4.57
CA PRO A 57 -13.05 6.12 -5.69
C PRO A 57 -12.47 7.53 -5.89
N GLU A 58 -12.27 8.27 -4.81
CA GLU A 58 -11.77 9.64 -4.85
C GLU A 58 -10.33 9.67 -5.39
N LEU A 59 -9.47 8.75 -4.94
CA LEU A 59 -8.05 8.72 -5.32
C LEU A 59 -7.80 8.00 -6.64
N LEU A 60 -8.62 7.03 -7.05
CA LEU A 60 -8.34 6.19 -8.21
C LEU A 60 -9.27 6.45 -9.40
N GLU A 61 -10.46 7.01 -9.17
CA GLU A 61 -11.38 7.39 -10.24
C GLU A 61 -11.44 8.90 -10.43
N GLN A 62 -11.52 9.68 -9.35
CA GLN A 62 -11.80 11.13 -9.44
C GLN A 62 -10.55 12.00 -9.49
N THR A 63 -9.39 11.43 -9.16
CA THR A 63 -8.10 12.11 -9.15
C THR A 63 -7.28 11.70 -10.37
N TYR A 64 -6.69 12.68 -11.07
CA TYR A 64 -5.72 12.41 -12.11
C TYR A 64 -4.30 12.43 -11.53
N HIS A 65 -3.59 11.31 -11.60
CA HIS A 65 -2.17 11.19 -11.28
C HIS A 65 -1.34 11.43 -12.55
N PRO A 66 -0.61 12.55 -12.70
CA PRO A 66 0.15 12.84 -13.91
C PRO A 66 1.23 11.82 -14.23
N ASP A 67 1.47 11.57 -15.53
CA ASP A 67 2.67 10.86 -15.97
C ASP A 67 3.90 11.76 -15.78
N PRO A 68 5.07 11.23 -15.39
CA PRO A 68 6.30 12.04 -15.30
C PRO A 68 6.63 12.81 -16.59
N ARG A 69 6.22 12.30 -17.76
CA ARG A 69 6.39 13.00 -19.05
C ARG A 69 5.52 14.24 -19.21
N GLU A 70 4.44 14.33 -18.45
CA GLU A 70 3.49 15.45 -18.47
C GLU A 70 3.83 16.52 -17.43
N ALA A 71 4.89 16.32 -16.63
CA ALA A 71 5.21 17.18 -15.49
C ALA A 71 5.44 18.66 -15.88
N GLY A 72 5.91 18.93 -17.10
CA GLY A 72 6.07 20.30 -17.61
C GLY A 72 4.76 21.03 -17.88
N GLU A 73 3.66 20.31 -18.10
CA GLU A 73 2.34 20.87 -18.41
C GLU A 73 1.39 20.79 -17.20
N LEU A 74 1.33 19.61 -16.57
CA LEU A 74 0.35 19.29 -15.53
C LEU A 74 0.93 19.29 -14.11
N GLY A 75 2.26 19.42 -13.98
CA GLY A 75 2.96 19.22 -12.72
C GLY A 75 3.06 17.75 -12.30
N SER A 76 3.64 17.49 -11.13
CA SER A 76 3.80 16.15 -10.55
C SER A 76 2.70 15.77 -9.57
N GLU A 77 1.98 16.76 -9.06
CA GLU A 77 0.98 16.56 -8.01
C GLU A 77 -0.33 16.00 -8.57
N PRO A 78 -1.07 15.18 -7.78
CA PRO A 78 -2.38 14.71 -8.20
C PRO A 78 -3.34 15.88 -8.44
N LEU A 79 -4.00 15.87 -9.60
CA LEU A 79 -5.04 16.84 -9.93
C LEU A 79 -6.39 16.31 -9.45
N THR A 80 -7.21 17.19 -8.87
CA THR A 80 -8.54 16.86 -8.36
C THR A 80 -9.59 17.80 -8.95
N GLY A 81 -10.88 17.51 -8.72
CA GLY A 81 -11.97 18.42 -9.08
C GLY A 81 -12.00 18.78 -10.57
N PRO A 82 -12.23 20.07 -10.92
CA PRO A 82 -12.33 20.51 -12.31
C PRO A 82 -11.09 20.19 -13.16
N ALA A 83 -9.89 20.24 -12.59
CA ALA A 83 -8.66 19.95 -13.32
C ALA A 83 -8.58 18.47 -13.74
N ALA A 84 -8.93 17.54 -12.84
CA ALA A 84 -9.03 16.12 -13.19
C ALA A 84 -10.14 15.86 -14.21
N GLN A 85 -11.30 16.52 -14.04
CA GLN A 85 -12.42 16.40 -14.96
C GLN A 85 -12.08 16.89 -16.37
N ALA A 86 -11.30 17.97 -16.50
CA ALA A 86 -10.83 18.44 -17.80
C ALA A 86 -9.96 17.39 -18.51
N VAL A 87 -9.04 16.75 -17.78
CA VAL A 87 -8.18 15.69 -18.35
C VAL A 87 -9.00 14.49 -18.79
N PHE A 88 -9.93 14.01 -17.96
CA PHE A 88 -10.76 12.85 -18.30
C PHE A 88 -11.81 13.17 -19.37
N GLY A 89 -12.32 14.40 -19.41
CA GLY A 89 -13.24 14.86 -20.44
C GLY A 89 -12.57 14.96 -21.81
N ALA A 90 -11.28 15.29 -21.86
CA ALA A 90 -10.49 15.29 -23.09
C ALA A 90 -10.18 13.87 -23.58
N ASP A 91 -9.85 12.94 -22.67
CA ASP A 91 -9.63 11.54 -23.01
C ASP A 91 -9.87 10.60 -21.80
N GLU A 92 -11.00 9.89 -21.83
CA GLU A 92 -11.39 8.94 -20.79
C GLU A 92 -10.45 7.73 -20.70
N ALA A 93 -9.74 7.36 -21.79
CA ALA A 93 -8.80 6.25 -21.80
C ALA A 93 -7.61 6.48 -20.84
N ARG A 94 -7.33 7.74 -20.50
CA ARG A 94 -6.31 8.13 -19.51
C ARG A 94 -6.61 7.60 -18.11
N ARG A 95 -7.87 7.35 -17.76
CA ARG A 95 -8.25 6.96 -16.39
C ARG A 95 -7.57 5.69 -15.90
N GLY A 96 -7.44 4.69 -16.77
CA GLY A 96 -6.74 3.45 -16.43
C GLY A 96 -5.24 3.64 -16.14
N ALA A 97 -4.56 4.45 -16.95
CA ALA A 97 -3.14 4.76 -16.74
C ALA A 97 -2.92 5.59 -15.47
N SER A 98 -3.80 6.57 -15.25
CA SER A 98 -3.84 7.38 -14.05
C SER A 98 -4.01 6.54 -12.78
N ALA A 99 -4.99 5.63 -12.76
CA ALA A 99 -5.23 4.73 -11.63
C ALA A 99 -4.04 3.82 -11.33
N ARG A 100 -3.34 3.30 -12.36
CA ARG A 100 -2.13 2.50 -12.13
C ARG A 100 -1.05 3.31 -11.41
N ARG A 101 -0.85 4.58 -11.79
CA ARG A 101 0.08 5.49 -11.11
C ARG A 101 -0.38 5.80 -9.69
N GLY A 102 -1.68 6.07 -9.49
CA GLY A 102 -2.27 6.27 -8.18
C GLY A 102 -2.05 5.07 -7.25
N VAL A 103 -2.31 3.85 -7.72
CA VAL A 103 -2.02 2.62 -6.98
C VAL A 103 -0.54 2.52 -6.62
N GLN A 104 0.38 2.77 -7.55
CA GLN A 104 1.82 2.75 -7.25
C GLN A 104 2.21 3.78 -6.16
N ARG A 105 1.62 4.98 -6.19
CA ARG A 105 1.80 5.97 -5.13
C ARG A 105 1.25 5.49 -3.79
N MET A 106 0.06 4.88 -3.76
CA MET A 106 -0.53 4.33 -2.52
C MET A 106 0.32 3.20 -1.91
N LEU A 107 0.90 2.33 -2.75
CA LEU A 107 1.82 1.29 -2.29
C LEU A 107 3.06 1.89 -1.59
N ALA A 108 3.47 3.11 -1.94
CA ALA A 108 4.56 3.83 -1.28
C ALA A 108 4.20 4.38 0.10
N HIS A 109 2.93 4.25 0.53
CA HIS A 109 2.46 4.60 1.88
C HIS A 109 2.02 3.37 2.68
N GLY A 110 2.47 2.16 2.31
CA GLY A 110 2.09 0.92 2.99
C GLY A 110 0.63 0.49 2.75
N THR A 111 -0.06 1.09 1.77
CA THR A 111 -1.44 0.73 1.46
C THR A 111 -1.50 -0.62 0.75
N VAL A 112 -2.37 -1.49 1.24
CA VAL A 112 -2.57 -2.86 0.73
C VAL A 112 -4.03 -3.20 0.45
N ALA A 113 -4.93 -2.29 0.82
CA ALA A 113 -6.36 -2.37 0.61
C ALA A 113 -6.96 -0.99 0.34
N VAL A 114 -8.05 -0.96 -0.41
CA VAL A 114 -8.84 0.26 -0.63
C VAL A 114 -10.30 0.00 -0.29
N ALA A 115 -10.97 0.99 0.29
CA ALA A 115 -12.42 0.95 0.47
C ALA A 115 -13.15 1.85 -0.54
N GLY A 116 -14.43 1.55 -0.73
CA GLY A 116 -15.30 2.26 -1.66
C GLY A 116 -15.51 1.49 -2.96
N GLN A 117 -16.70 1.69 -3.53
CA GLN A 117 -17.10 1.00 -4.75
C GLN A 117 -16.43 1.68 -5.95
N LEU A 118 -15.50 0.97 -6.59
CA LEU A 118 -14.94 1.34 -7.88
C LEU A 118 -15.89 0.88 -8.99
N ARG A 119 -16.17 1.76 -9.96
CA ARG A 119 -17.14 1.55 -11.05
C ARG A 119 -16.45 1.48 -12.40
N ASN A 120 -15.34 2.17 -12.60
CA ASN A 120 -14.61 2.16 -13.85
C ASN A 120 -13.81 0.84 -14.00
N ARG A 121 -14.04 0.12 -15.10
CA ARG A 121 -13.42 -1.18 -15.36
C ARG A 121 -11.89 -1.13 -15.43
N ALA A 122 -11.33 -0.08 -16.03
CA ALA A 122 -9.88 0.06 -16.13
C ALA A 122 -9.22 0.33 -14.76
N VAL A 123 -9.95 1.01 -13.86
CA VAL A 123 -9.52 1.25 -12.48
C VAL A 123 -9.60 -0.04 -11.65
N LEU A 124 -10.71 -0.77 -11.75
CA LEU A 124 -10.86 -2.10 -11.13
C LEU A 124 -9.72 -3.05 -11.56
N ASP A 125 -9.37 -3.05 -12.84
CA ASP A 125 -8.26 -3.85 -13.35
C ASP A 125 -6.91 -3.41 -12.79
N ALA A 126 -6.67 -2.11 -12.60
CA ALA A 126 -5.45 -1.60 -11.98
C ALA A 126 -5.32 -2.09 -10.53
N VAL A 127 -6.38 -1.98 -9.73
CA VAL A 127 -6.43 -2.44 -8.33
C VAL A 127 -6.23 -3.95 -8.24
N ARG A 128 -6.96 -4.73 -9.07
CA ARG A 128 -6.85 -6.19 -9.13
C ARG A 128 -5.44 -6.65 -9.50
N ARG A 129 -4.83 -6.05 -10.52
CA ARG A 129 -3.46 -6.41 -10.96
C ARG A 129 -2.40 -6.08 -9.92
N ALA A 130 -2.59 -5.00 -9.15
CA ALA A 130 -1.71 -4.70 -8.02
C ALA A 130 -1.89 -5.69 -6.86
N GLY A 131 -3.06 -6.32 -6.74
CA GLY A 131 -3.41 -7.26 -5.66
C GLY A 131 -3.95 -6.56 -4.41
N LEU A 132 -4.33 -5.29 -4.51
CA LEU A 132 -4.98 -4.58 -3.42
C LEU A 132 -6.29 -5.29 -3.05
N ALA A 133 -6.53 -5.47 -1.76
CA ALA A 133 -7.83 -5.93 -1.30
C ALA A 133 -8.86 -4.79 -1.44
N THR A 134 -10.13 -5.14 -1.63
CA THR A 134 -11.22 -4.17 -1.69
C THR A 134 -12.16 -4.37 -0.51
N ALA A 135 -12.48 -3.30 0.20
CA ALA A 135 -13.48 -3.30 1.26
C ALA A 135 -14.72 -2.54 0.80
N GLY A 136 -15.90 -3.03 1.20
CA GLY A 136 -17.14 -2.28 1.04
C GLY A 136 -17.13 -1.03 1.90
N ARG A 137 -17.66 0.05 1.36
CA ARG A 137 -17.96 1.29 2.10
C ARG A 137 -19.33 1.78 1.63
N THR A 138 -20.28 1.85 2.56
CA THR A 138 -21.68 2.19 2.25
C THR A 138 -21.87 3.68 1.96
N GLU A 139 -21.09 4.56 2.62
CA GLU A 139 -21.20 6.01 2.47
C GLU A 139 -19.82 6.67 2.33
N PRO A 140 -19.70 7.84 1.67
CA PRO A 140 -18.48 8.63 1.69
C PRO A 140 -17.99 8.83 3.13
N GLN A 141 -16.73 8.45 3.38
CA GLN A 141 -16.15 8.67 4.70
C GLN A 141 -15.86 10.17 4.89
N PRO A 142 -16.17 10.78 6.05
CA PRO A 142 -15.66 12.12 6.37
C PRO A 142 -14.12 12.11 6.38
N GLY A 143 -13.51 13.27 6.10
CA GLY A 143 -12.05 13.49 6.05
C GLY A 143 -11.56 13.92 4.67
N VAL A 144 -10.25 14.05 4.50
CA VAL A 144 -9.62 14.50 3.25
C VAL A 144 -9.08 13.29 2.49
N PRO A 145 -9.49 13.05 1.22
CA PRO A 145 -8.85 12.04 0.39
C PRO A 145 -7.35 12.32 0.24
N ALA A 146 -6.52 11.42 0.75
CA ALA A 146 -5.06 11.54 0.69
C ALA A 146 -4.42 10.18 0.39
N LEU A 147 -3.30 10.19 -0.35
CA LEU A 147 -2.53 8.99 -0.66
C LEU A 147 -2.00 8.30 0.61
N ASP A 148 -1.54 9.12 1.57
CA ASP A 148 -1.14 8.71 2.90
C ASP A 148 -2.36 8.59 3.82
N PRO A 149 -2.67 7.39 4.37
CA PRO A 149 -3.79 7.21 5.29
C PRO A 149 -3.75 8.11 6.54
N TRP A 150 -2.55 8.49 7.03
CA TRP A 150 -2.43 9.41 8.17
C TRP A 150 -2.80 10.85 7.82
N ALA A 151 -2.59 11.26 6.56
CA ALA A 151 -2.94 12.60 6.09
C ALA A 151 -4.45 12.80 5.85
N THR A 152 -5.27 11.77 6.10
CA THR A 152 -6.72 11.84 5.88
C THR A 152 -7.48 12.60 6.96
N GLY A 153 -6.81 12.97 8.06
CA GLY A 153 -7.43 13.57 9.24
C GLY A 153 -8.26 12.57 10.06
N ARG A 154 -7.98 11.26 9.91
CA ARG A 154 -8.69 10.18 10.61
C ARG A 154 -7.74 9.12 11.15
N PRO A 155 -8.19 8.36 12.17
CA PRO A 155 -7.48 7.16 12.60
C PRO A 155 -7.26 6.22 11.41
N VAL A 156 -6.03 5.76 11.25
CA VAL A 156 -5.69 4.79 10.22
C VAL A 156 -6.39 3.45 10.46
N VAL A 157 -6.70 2.76 9.38
CA VAL A 157 -7.31 1.44 9.42
C VAL A 157 -6.25 0.42 9.02
N TRP A 158 -5.82 -0.38 9.98
CA TRP A 158 -4.93 -1.51 9.76
C TRP A 158 -5.72 -2.70 9.21
N MET A 159 -5.13 -3.40 8.24
CA MET A 159 -5.59 -4.73 7.87
C MET A 159 -5.23 -5.73 8.99
N PRO A 160 -5.83 -6.93 9.01
CA PRO A 160 -5.41 -7.98 9.94
C PRO A 160 -3.91 -8.21 9.87
N GLY A 161 -3.28 -8.35 11.04
CA GLY A 161 -1.84 -8.54 11.14
C GLY A 161 -1.37 -9.87 10.54
N PRO A 162 -0.04 -10.01 10.33
CA PRO A 162 0.54 -11.25 9.85
C PRO A 162 0.17 -12.43 10.75
N ALA A 163 -0.46 -13.46 10.17
CA ALA A 163 -0.84 -14.67 10.88
C ALA A 163 -0.63 -15.88 9.96
N VAL A 164 -0.25 -17.02 10.54
CA VAL A 164 -0.03 -18.28 9.81
C VAL A 164 -1.31 -18.69 9.07
N GLY A 165 -1.18 -19.06 7.80
CA GLY A 165 -2.30 -19.36 6.88
C GLY A 165 -2.96 -18.12 6.28
N GLY A 166 -2.69 -16.92 6.81
CA GLY A 166 -3.18 -15.65 6.30
C GLY A 166 -2.50 -15.22 4.99
N SER A 167 -3.13 -14.26 4.31
CA SER A 167 -2.55 -13.63 3.12
C SER A 167 -1.28 -12.87 3.48
N ALA A 168 -0.21 -13.04 2.70
CA ALA A 168 1.03 -12.28 2.85
C ALA A 168 0.84 -10.81 2.43
N ARG A 169 0.34 -10.01 3.38
CA ARG A 169 -0.02 -8.61 3.19
C ARG A 169 0.43 -7.80 4.40
N PHE A 170 1.49 -7.03 4.24
CA PHE A 170 2.07 -6.21 5.31
C PHE A 170 2.94 -5.11 4.71
N ALA A 171 3.35 -4.16 5.54
CA ALA A 171 4.25 -3.08 5.16
C ALA A 171 5.37 -2.94 6.20
N VAL A 172 6.47 -2.31 5.79
CA VAL A 172 7.58 -1.95 6.68
C VAL A 172 7.80 -0.45 6.57
N PHE A 173 7.93 0.21 7.71
CA PHE A 173 8.07 1.66 7.83
C PHE A 173 9.37 2.01 8.52
N ASP A 174 10.09 2.99 7.99
CA ASP A 174 11.32 3.53 8.58
C ASP A 174 10.97 4.42 9.79
N ALA A 175 10.60 3.76 10.88
CA ALA A 175 10.26 4.33 12.18
C ALA A 175 10.68 3.33 13.28
N ARG A 176 11.03 3.86 14.46
CA ARG A 176 11.52 3.09 15.62
C ARG A 176 10.39 2.35 16.34
N ASP A 177 9.17 2.87 16.29
CA ASP A 177 8.00 2.29 16.92
C ASP A 177 6.71 2.83 16.29
N GLU A 178 5.56 2.37 16.79
CA GLU A 178 4.24 2.80 16.31
C GLU A 178 3.94 4.29 16.61
N ALA A 179 4.52 4.85 17.67
CA ALA A 179 4.30 6.24 18.05
C ALA A 179 5.00 7.18 17.07
N GLU A 180 6.27 6.93 16.76
CA GLU A 180 7.00 7.67 15.73
C GLU A 180 6.37 7.47 14.35
N LEU A 181 5.89 6.26 14.02
CA LEU A 181 5.15 6.03 12.79
C LEU A 181 3.88 6.89 12.71
N ALA A 182 3.16 7.06 13.83
CA ALA A 182 1.97 7.92 13.86
C ALA A 182 2.30 9.41 13.65
N GLU A 183 3.48 9.87 14.07
CA GLU A 183 3.95 11.24 13.87
C GLU A 183 4.44 11.49 12.44
N LEU A 184 5.20 10.54 11.87
CA LEU A 184 5.81 10.69 10.54
C LEU A 184 4.88 10.30 9.38
N GLY A 185 3.90 9.42 9.65
CA GLY A 185 2.95 8.92 8.68
C GLY A 185 3.52 7.87 7.71
N GLY A 186 2.68 7.48 6.75
CA GLY A 186 2.95 6.38 5.83
C GLY A 186 4.06 6.68 4.81
N GLY A 187 4.43 7.94 4.61
CA GLY A 187 5.56 8.36 3.76
C GLY A 187 6.93 7.78 4.18
N THR A 188 7.03 7.21 5.38
CA THR A 188 8.20 6.45 5.86
C THR A 188 8.26 5.01 5.35
N CYS A 189 7.24 4.53 4.63
CA CYS A 189 7.21 3.17 4.12
C CYS A 189 8.45 2.87 3.25
N VAL A 190 9.11 1.75 3.56
CA VAL A 190 10.28 1.24 2.82
C VAL A 190 9.97 -0.02 2.03
N ALA A 191 8.94 -0.77 2.42
CA ALA A 191 8.50 -1.95 1.70
C ALA A 191 6.99 -2.21 1.86
N THR A 192 6.34 -2.60 0.77
CA THR A 192 4.95 -3.10 0.79
C THR A 192 4.91 -4.47 0.14
N VAL A 193 4.32 -5.44 0.84
CA VAL A 193 4.22 -6.84 0.38
C VAL A 193 2.74 -7.19 0.20
N ILE A 194 2.41 -7.76 -0.96
CA ILE A 194 1.05 -8.21 -1.29
C ILE A 194 1.11 -9.56 -2.01
N GLY A 195 0.47 -10.58 -1.43
CA GLY A 195 0.48 -11.94 -1.95
C GLY A 195 1.91 -12.45 -2.14
N GLY A 196 2.79 -12.13 -1.20
CA GLY A 196 4.22 -12.50 -1.19
C GLY A 196 5.09 -11.80 -2.23
N ARG A 197 4.52 -10.90 -3.03
CA ARG A 197 5.29 -10.03 -3.93
C ARG A 197 5.68 -8.76 -3.19
N LEU A 198 6.96 -8.39 -3.28
CA LEU A 198 7.44 -7.07 -2.90
C LEU A 198 6.99 -6.07 -3.97
N VAL A 199 5.82 -5.45 -3.75
CA VAL A 199 5.16 -4.57 -4.73
C VAL A 199 5.62 -3.12 -4.65
N TYR A 200 6.20 -2.73 -3.53
CA TYR A 200 6.93 -1.47 -3.38
C TYR A 200 8.19 -1.71 -2.57
N ARG A 201 9.25 -1.01 -2.96
CA ARG A 201 10.52 -0.93 -2.23
C ARG A 201 11.08 0.48 -2.45
N ARG A 202 11.33 1.19 -1.35
CA ARG A 202 12.07 2.45 -1.38
C ARG A 202 13.51 2.15 -1.78
N ARG A 203 14.04 2.95 -2.71
CA ARG A 203 15.40 2.80 -3.22
C ARG A 203 16.40 3.37 -2.24
#